data_AF-A0A3L7VQ44-F1
#
_entry.id   AF-A0A3L7VQ44-F1
#
_cell.length_a   1.000
_cell.length_b   1.000
_cell.length_c   1.000
_cell.angle_alpha   90.00
_cell.angle_beta   90.00
_cell.angle_gamma   90.00
#
_symmetry.space_group_name_H-M   'P 1'
#
loop_
_entity.id
_entity.type
_entity.pdbx_description
1 polymer ?
#
loop_
_entity_poly.entity_id
_entity_poly.type
_entity_poly.pdbx_seq_one_letter_code
_entity_poly.pdbx_strand_id
1 'polypeptide(L)'
;MSVKPKNTETCIWSSIRERASERAGSEPMLASFLHATVLNHERFEDAVSYHLAGKLSSSTLSAMQLREIILDAMTKDPSIADAICADIRAVRERDPAVTCYLVPLLFLKGVHALIGYRIAHWLWGEGRELLALYLQNRMSEAFGVDIHP
;
A
#
# COMPACT_ATOMS: atom_id res chain seq x y z
N MET A 1 -22.19 20.64 19.02
CA MET A 1 -20.90 20.72 18.29
C MET A 1 -20.48 19.31 17.95
N SER A 2 -20.74 18.88 16.71
CA SER A 2 -20.33 17.55 16.26
C SER A 2 -18.83 17.57 16.02
N VAL A 3 -18.07 16.88 16.86
CA VAL A 3 -16.65 16.63 16.62
C VAL A 3 -16.59 15.76 15.38
N LYS A 4 -16.27 16.35 14.21
CA LYS A 4 -15.92 15.57 13.03
C LYS A 4 -14.78 14.64 13.44
N PRO A 5 -14.88 13.32 13.24
CA PRO A 5 -13.78 12.42 13.56
C PRO A 5 -12.56 12.92 12.79
N LYS A 6 -11.43 13.10 13.48
CA LYS A 6 -10.12 13.30 12.82
C LYS A 6 -10.00 12.21 11.75
N ASN A 7 -9.78 12.59 10.49
CA ASN A 7 -9.65 11.66 9.37
C ASN A 7 -8.76 10.49 9.81
N THR A 8 -9.36 9.31 9.90
CA THR A 8 -8.73 8.06 10.36
C THR A 8 -7.43 7.79 9.61
N GLU A 9 -7.42 8.09 8.31
CA GLU A 9 -6.25 8.00 7.43
C GLU A 9 -5.11 8.92 7.87
N THR A 10 -5.40 10.19 8.16
CA THR A 10 -4.40 11.18 8.60
C THR A 10 -3.72 10.74 9.89
N CYS A 11 -4.46 10.07 10.79
CA CYS A 11 -3.91 9.54 12.04
C CYS A 11 -3.04 8.28 11.84
N ILE A 12 -3.42 7.39 10.91
CA ILE A 12 -2.64 6.19 10.60
C ILE A 12 -1.35 6.59 9.89
N TRP A 13 -1.43 7.48 8.90
CA TRP A 13 -0.25 7.90 8.13
C TRP A 13 0.79 8.61 8.99
N SER A 14 0.37 9.54 9.85
CA SER A 14 1.29 10.20 10.78
C SER A 14 1.99 9.19 11.70
N SER A 15 1.25 8.21 12.21
CA SER A 15 1.81 7.13 13.04
C SER A 15 2.82 6.26 12.27
N ILE A 16 2.57 6.00 10.98
CA ILE A 16 3.50 5.26 10.13
C ILE A 16 4.80 6.05 9.94
N ARG A 17 4.69 7.35 9.63
CA ARG A 17 5.86 8.23 9.45
C ARG A 17 6.69 8.36 10.72
N GLU A 18 6.06 8.53 11.88
CA GLU A 18 6.73 8.58 13.18
C GLU A 18 7.54 7.31 13.43
N ARG A 19 6.90 6.14 13.28
CA ARG A 19 7.58 4.86 13.46
C ARG A 19 8.68 4.62 12.43
N ALA A 20 8.51 5.05 11.18
CA ALA A 20 9.57 4.94 10.17
C ALA A 20 10.80 5.78 10.55
N SER A 21 10.59 6.99 11.09
CA SER A 21 11.65 7.88 11.55
C SER A 21 12.44 7.26 12.72
N GLU A 22 11.73 6.78 13.74
CA GLU A 22 12.34 6.07 14.87
C GLU A 22 13.18 4.87 14.41
N ARG A 23 12.60 4.05 13.50
CA ARG A 23 13.24 2.82 13.03
C ARG A 23 14.45 3.08 12.13
N ALA A 24 14.41 4.14 11.33
CA ALA A 24 15.55 4.55 10.50
C ALA A 24 16.76 4.96 11.36
N GLY A 25 16.52 5.58 12.52
CA GLY A 25 17.58 5.88 13.49
C GLY A 25 18.14 4.64 14.18
N SER A 26 17.30 3.65 14.48
CA SER A 26 17.71 2.42 15.18
C SER A 26 18.32 1.34 14.28
N GLU A 27 17.98 1.33 12.99
CA GLU A 27 18.44 0.31 12.02
C GLU A 27 19.01 0.99 10.76
N PRO A 28 20.30 1.37 10.78
CA PRO A 28 20.93 2.11 9.69
C PRO A 28 20.91 1.36 8.35
N MET A 29 20.93 0.02 8.34
CA MET A 29 20.89 -0.77 7.10
C MET A 29 19.57 -0.59 6.34
N LEU A 30 18.49 -0.27 7.04
CA LEU A 30 17.17 -0.04 6.44
C LEU A 30 16.81 1.44 6.31
N ALA A 31 17.66 2.35 6.77
CA ALA A 31 17.37 3.78 6.75
C ALA A 31 17.03 4.29 5.34
N SER A 32 17.84 3.96 4.33
CA SER A 32 17.59 4.36 2.93
C SER A 32 16.26 3.80 2.40
N PHE A 33 15.92 2.56 2.76
CA PHE A 33 14.65 1.95 2.37
C PHE A 33 13.46 2.65 3.02
N LEU A 34 13.54 2.96 4.32
CA LEU A 34 12.50 3.68 5.05
C LEU A 34 12.34 5.12 4.56
N HIS A 35 13.43 5.79 4.21
CA HIS A 35 13.40 7.11 3.60
C HIS A 35 12.74 7.09 2.22
N ALA A 36 13.21 6.20 1.35
CA ALA A 36 12.68 6.08 -0.01
C ALA A 36 11.21 5.69 -0.05
N THR A 37 10.75 4.84 0.89
CA THR A 37 9.41 4.25 0.85
C THR A 37 8.38 5.01 1.69
N VAL A 38 8.81 5.71 2.75
CA VAL A 38 7.89 6.37 3.70
C VAL A 38 8.25 7.84 3.90
N LEU A 39 9.47 8.13 4.36
CA LEU A 39 9.77 9.47 4.90
C LEU A 39 9.80 10.57 3.83
N ASN A 40 10.16 10.23 2.59
CA ASN A 40 10.19 11.15 1.44
C ASN A 40 8.81 11.46 0.83
N HIS A 41 7.73 10.81 1.30
CA HIS A 41 6.39 11.01 0.77
C HIS A 41 5.54 11.86 1.72
N GLU A 42 4.81 12.85 1.21
CA GLU A 42 3.91 13.65 2.06
C GLU A 42 2.58 12.96 2.30
N ARG A 43 2.07 12.24 1.29
CA ARG A 43 0.78 11.56 1.30
C ARG A 43 0.93 10.04 1.45
N PHE A 44 -0.12 9.42 1.98
CA PHE A 44 -0.17 7.98 2.19
C PHE A 44 -0.15 7.21 0.86
N GLU A 45 -0.91 7.69 -0.11
CA GLU A 45 -1.08 7.11 -1.44
C GLU A 45 0.24 7.12 -2.23
N ASP A 46 1.07 8.15 -2.04
CA ASP A 46 2.40 8.23 -2.66
C ASP A 46 3.33 7.13 -2.15
N ALA A 47 3.30 6.86 -0.84
CA ALA A 47 4.10 5.80 -0.22
C ALA A 47 3.59 4.41 -0.59
N VAL A 48 2.26 4.20 -0.57
CA VAL A 48 1.63 2.93 -0.98
C VAL A 48 1.93 2.61 -2.43
N SER A 49 1.73 3.57 -3.34
CA SER A 49 1.97 3.39 -4.77
C SER A 49 3.45 3.10 -5.05
N TYR A 50 4.37 3.82 -4.42
CA TYR A 50 5.81 3.57 -4.55
C TYR A 50 6.19 2.17 -4.07
N HIS A 51 5.76 1.79 -2.86
CA HIS A 51 6.10 0.51 -2.26
C HIS A 51 5.54 -0.67 -3.07
N LEU A 52 4.25 -0.64 -3.38
CA LEU A 52 3.58 -1.73 -4.09
C LEU A 52 4.12 -1.87 -5.52
N ALA A 53 4.38 -0.76 -6.20
CA ALA A 53 4.96 -0.80 -7.54
C ALA A 53 6.35 -1.44 -7.55
N GLY A 54 7.19 -1.15 -6.56
CA GLY A 54 8.48 -1.82 -6.39
C GLY A 54 8.34 -3.33 -6.22
N LYS A 55 7.34 -3.77 -5.45
CA LYS A 55 7.05 -5.19 -5.22
C LYS A 55 6.50 -5.93 -6.46
N LEU A 56 5.68 -5.26 -7.28
CA LEU A 56 4.98 -5.88 -8.41
C LEU A 56 5.67 -5.70 -9.77
N SER A 57 6.70 -4.85 -9.84
CA SER A 57 7.45 -4.61 -11.07
C SER A 57 8.02 -5.89 -11.71
N SER A 58 8.23 -5.83 -13.01
CA SER A 58 8.78 -6.91 -13.82
C SER A 58 9.52 -6.34 -15.03
N SER A 59 10.03 -7.22 -15.90
CA SER A 59 10.56 -6.82 -17.21
C SER A 59 9.50 -6.25 -18.16
N THR A 60 8.21 -6.54 -17.93
CA THR A 60 7.10 -6.06 -18.77
C THR A 60 6.61 -4.69 -18.34
N LEU A 61 6.40 -4.48 -17.03
CA LEU A 61 6.01 -3.18 -16.47
C LEU A 61 7.00 -2.74 -15.40
N SER A 62 7.60 -1.58 -15.63
CA SER A 62 8.51 -0.95 -14.67
C SER A 62 7.77 -0.50 -13.41
N ALA A 63 8.51 -0.35 -12.31
CA ALA A 63 7.97 0.21 -11.07
C ALA A 63 7.40 1.63 -11.28
N MET A 64 7.96 2.43 -12.21
CA MET A 64 7.44 3.76 -12.49
C MET A 64 6.05 3.71 -13.13
N GLN A 65 5.86 2.87 -14.16
CA GLN A 65 4.56 2.69 -14.82
C GLN A 65 3.51 2.12 -13.86
N LEU A 66 3.88 1.14 -13.04
CA LEU A 66 2.98 0.60 -12.03
C LEU A 66 2.58 1.63 -10.99
N ARG A 67 3.53 2.48 -10.55
CA ARG A 67 3.23 3.54 -9.60
C ARG A 67 2.19 4.51 -10.15
N GLU A 68 2.32 4.91 -11.41
CA GLU A 68 1.33 5.77 -12.08
C GLU A 68 -0.05 5.13 -12.12
N ILE A 69 -0.14 3.84 -12.47
CA ILE A 69 -1.41 3.08 -12.48
C ILE A 69 -2.05 3.02 -11.09
N ILE A 70 -1.26 2.69 -10.06
CA ILE A 70 -1.75 2.56 -8.69
C ILE A 70 -2.22 3.92 -8.16
N LEU A 71 -1.45 4.98 -8.41
CA LEU A 71 -1.80 6.32 -7.96
C LEU A 71 -3.03 6.88 -8.67
N ASP A 72 -3.19 6.61 -9.98
CA ASP A 72 -4.39 7.00 -10.74
C ASP A 72 -5.64 6.35 -10.15
N ALA A 73 -5.59 5.04 -9.87
CA ALA A 73 -6.70 4.32 -9.25
C ALA A 73 -7.07 4.91 -7.87
N MET A 74 -6.10 5.12 -6.98
CA MET A 74 -6.35 5.71 -5.65
C MET A 74 -6.81 7.18 -5.71
N THR A 75 -6.43 7.91 -6.77
CA THR A 75 -6.85 9.30 -6.98
C THR A 75 -8.29 9.37 -7.49
N LYS A 76 -8.67 8.47 -8.40
CA LYS A 76 -10.01 8.41 -8.98
C LYS A 76 -11.03 7.74 -8.07
N ASP A 77 -10.59 6.79 -7.24
CA ASP A 77 -11.39 6.15 -6.21
C ASP A 77 -10.70 6.23 -4.84
N PRO A 78 -10.96 7.31 -4.07
CA PRO A 78 -10.44 7.47 -2.72
C PRO A 78 -10.84 6.37 -1.75
N SER A 79 -11.92 5.63 -2.01
CA SER A 79 -12.36 4.53 -1.13
C SER A 79 -11.33 3.39 -1.06
N ILE A 80 -10.46 3.29 -2.07
CA ILE A 80 -9.33 2.36 -2.07
C ILE A 80 -8.38 2.72 -0.93
N ALA A 81 -8.02 3.99 -0.75
CA ALA A 81 -7.11 4.41 0.33
C ALA A 81 -7.71 4.15 1.72
N ASP A 82 -9.00 4.47 1.89
CA ASP A 82 -9.75 4.22 3.12
C ASP A 82 -9.74 2.71 3.47
N ALA A 83 -9.97 1.86 2.47
CA ALA A 83 -9.99 0.42 2.65
C ALA A 83 -8.60 -0.15 3.02
N ILE A 84 -7.53 0.38 2.44
CA ILE A 84 -6.16 0.00 2.81
C ILE A 84 -5.85 0.41 4.25
N CYS A 85 -6.26 1.61 4.66
CA CYS A 85 -6.15 2.06 6.04
C CYS A 85 -6.94 1.16 7.01
N ALA A 86 -8.13 0.71 6.62
CA ALA A 86 -8.92 -0.25 7.37
C ALA A 86 -8.23 -1.62 7.47
N ASP A 87 -7.62 -2.12 6.39
CA ASP A 87 -6.88 -3.38 6.37
C ASP A 87 -5.65 -3.33 7.30
N ILE A 88 -4.86 -2.24 7.23
CA ILE A 88 -3.70 -2.02 8.11
C ILE A 88 -4.12 -1.98 9.58
N ARG A 89 -5.22 -1.28 9.88
CA ARG A 89 -5.78 -1.21 11.23
C ARG A 89 -6.25 -2.59 11.71
N ALA A 90 -7.00 -3.29 10.87
CA ALA A 90 -7.53 -4.61 11.18
C ALA A 90 -6.40 -5.59 11.54
N VAL A 91 -5.30 -5.57 10.79
CA VAL A 91 -4.13 -6.39 11.11
C VAL A 91 -3.52 -5.98 12.45
N ARG A 92 -3.31 -4.68 12.68
CA ARG A 92 -2.73 -4.19 13.94
C ARG A 92 -3.56 -4.55 15.18
N GLU A 93 -4.88 -4.54 15.06
CA GLU A 93 -5.81 -4.82 16.16
C GLU A 93 -5.96 -6.32 16.43
N ARG A 94 -5.84 -7.16 15.40
CA ARG A 94 -6.16 -8.59 15.47
C ARG A 94 -4.94 -9.50 15.59
N ASP A 95 -3.77 -9.05 15.15
CA ASP A 95 -2.52 -9.81 15.21
C ASP A 95 -1.63 -9.30 16.36
N PRO A 96 -1.45 -10.09 17.45
CA PRO A 96 -0.58 -9.73 18.56
C PRO A 96 0.89 -9.54 18.18
N ALA A 97 1.37 -10.16 17.10
CA ALA A 97 2.75 -10.04 16.63
C ALA A 97 3.02 -8.69 15.96
N VAL A 98 1.97 -8.00 15.49
CA VAL A 98 2.09 -6.72 14.80
C VAL A 98 2.01 -5.59 15.82
N THR A 99 3.13 -4.92 16.06
CA THR A 99 3.24 -3.89 17.11
C THR A 99 3.00 -2.45 16.64
N CYS A 100 3.02 -2.19 15.33
CA CYS A 100 2.74 -0.87 14.76
C CYS A 100 2.20 -0.95 13.32
N TYR A 101 1.55 0.13 12.86
CA TYR A 101 0.97 0.23 11.51
C TYR A 101 2.00 0.20 10.38
N LEU A 102 3.28 0.47 10.67
CA LEU A 102 4.37 0.39 9.69
C LEU A 102 4.59 -1.05 9.19
N VAL A 103 4.43 -2.04 10.06
CA VAL A 103 4.71 -3.46 9.74
C VAL A 103 3.77 -4.00 8.66
N PRO A 104 2.44 -3.84 8.75
CA PRO A 104 1.51 -4.22 7.71
C PRO A 104 1.81 -3.57 6.35
N LEU A 105 2.12 -2.27 6.36
CA LEU A 105 2.41 -1.54 5.13
C LEU A 105 3.68 -2.05 4.44
N LEU A 106 4.76 -2.33 5.19
CA LEU A 106 6.06 -2.63 4.57
C LEU A 106 6.30 -4.12 4.32
N PHE A 107 5.80 -5.01 5.17
CA PHE A 107 6.30 -6.39 5.22
C PHE A 107 5.23 -7.47 5.02
N LEU A 108 3.95 -7.17 5.19
CA LEU A 108 2.91 -8.20 5.13
C LEU A 108 2.34 -8.36 3.72
N LYS A 109 2.79 -9.42 3.04
CA LYS A 109 2.36 -9.73 1.66
C LYS A 109 0.85 -9.93 1.50
N GLY A 110 0.13 -10.32 2.55
CA GLY A 110 -1.33 -10.41 2.53
C GLY A 110 -1.99 -9.03 2.37
N VAL A 111 -1.46 -8.01 3.04
CA VAL A 111 -1.90 -6.62 2.87
C VAL A 111 -1.52 -6.12 1.48
N HIS A 112 -0.31 -6.41 1.00
CA HIS A 112 0.11 -6.04 -0.36
C HIS A 112 -0.78 -6.66 -1.45
N ALA A 113 -1.17 -7.92 -1.29
CA ALA A 113 -2.08 -8.59 -2.20
C ALA A 113 -3.48 -7.97 -2.19
N LEU A 114 -4.02 -7.61 -1.02
CA LEU A 114 -5.32 -6.91 -0.94
C LEU A 114 -5.26 -5.52 -1.58
N ILE A 115 -4.18 -4.76 -1.37
CA ILE A 115 -3.98 -3.49 -2.07
C ILE A 115 -3.99 -3.73 -3.58
N GLY A 116 -3.15 -4.65 -4.08
CA GLY A 116 -3.07 -4.94 -5.51
C GLY A 116 -4.40 -5.42 -6.10
N TYR A 117 -5.18 -6.21 -5.35
CA TYR A 117 -6.51 -6.65 -5.75
C TYR A 117 -7.46 -5.46 -5.93
N ARG A 118 -7.49 -4.49 -5.00
CA ARG A 118 -8.35 -3.31 -5.14
C ARG A 118 -8.01 -2.51 -6.39
N ILE A 119 -6.72 -2.41 -6.74
CA ILE A 119 -6.28 -1.76 -7.99
C ILE A 119 -6.71 -2.58 -9.22
N ALA A 120 -6.55 -3.90 -9.18
CA ALA A 120 -6.97 -4.78 -10.27
C ALA A 120 -8.50 -4.74 -10.47
N HIS A 121 -9.28 -4.77 -9.39
CA HIS A 121 -10.74 -4.66 -9.40
C HIS A 121 -11.20 -3.32 -9.98
N TRP A 122 -10.57 -2.23 -9.58
CA TRP A 122 -10.84 -0.91 -10.15
C TRP A 122 -10.55 -0.88 -11.65
N LEU A 123 -9.41 -1.42 -12.09
CA LEU A 123 -9.08 -1.52 -13.52
C LEU A 123 -10.08 -2.35 -14.31
N TRP A 124 -10.59 -3.43 -13.71
CA TRP A 124 -11.64 -4.27 -14.29
C TRP A 124 -12.92 -3.46 -14.51
N GLY A 125 -13.35 -2.70 -13.50
CA GLY A 125 -14.51 -1.79 -13.61
C GLY A 125 -14.35 -0.71 -14.68
N GLU A 126 -13.12 -0.26 -14.92
CA GLU A 126 -12.78 0.71 -15.98
C GLU A 126 -12.62 0.05 -17.38
N GLY A 127 -12.94 -1.24 -17.53
CA GLY A 127 -12.81 -1.98 -18.79
C GLY A 127 -11.36 -2.28 -19.20
N ARG A 128 -10.39 -2.09 -18.31
CA ARG A 128 -8.96 -2.39 -18.54
C ARG A 128 -8.62 -3.82 -18.13
N GLU A 129 -9.45 -4.78 -18.57
CA GLU A 129 -9.43 -6.18 -18.12
C GLU A 129 -8.05 -6.86 -18.27
N LEU A 130 -7.36 -6.67 -19.41
CA LEU A 130 -6.05 -7.28 -19.62
C LEU A 130 -5.01 -6.80 -18.59
N LEU A 131 -5.07 -5.53 -18.20
CA LEU A 131 -4.16 -4.99 -17.18
C LEU A 131 -4.55 -5.49 -15.77
N ALA A 132 -5.84 -5.65 -15.51
CA ALA A 132 -6.32 -6.25 -14.26
C ALA A 132 -5.85 -7.70 -14.11
N LEU A 133 -6.00 -8.52 -15.16
CA LEU A 133 -5.50 -9.90 -15.21
C LEU A 133 -3.97 -9.97 -15.11
N TYR A 134 -3.27 -9.02 -15.71
CA TYR A 134 -1.82 -8.90 -15.54
C TYR A 134 -1.46 -8.66 -14.07
N LEU A 135 -2.13 -7.72 -13.38
CA LEU A 135 -1.89 -7.48 -11.96
C LEU A 135 -2.24 -8.69 -11.09
N GLN A 136 -3.33 -9.40 -11.39
CA GLN A 136 -3.66 -10.67 -10.73
C GLN A 136 -2.50 -11.66 -10.81
N ASN A 137 -2.00 -11.92 -12.02
CA ASN A 137 -0.87 -12.85 -12.21
C ASN A 137 0.38 -12.37 -11.44
N ARG A 138 0.70 -11.07 -11.47
CA ARG A 138 1.82 -10.51 -10.71
C ARG A 138 1.68 -10.70 -9.20
N MET A 139 0.48 -10.55 -8.66
CA MET A 139 0.21 -10.82 -7.24
C MET A 139 0.35 -12.31 -6.90
N SER A 140 -0.14 -13.20 -7.78
CA SER A 140 0.01 -14.64 -7.62
C SER A 140 1.48 -15.03 -7.55
N GLU A 141 2.31 -14.49 -8.45
CA GLU A 141 3.75 -14.76 -8.49
C GLU A 141 4.52 -14.13 -7.31
N ALA A 142 4.24 -12.86 -6.97
CA ALA A 142 5.00 -12.13 -5.96
C ALA A 142 4.59 -12.46 -4.52
N PHE A 143 3.30 -12.73 -4.29
CA PHE A 143 2.73 -12.88 -2.96
C PHE A 143 2.17 -14.29 -2.70
N GLY A 144 1.97 -15.11 -3.73
CA GLY A 144 1.30 -16.41 -3.62
C GLY A 144 -0.19 -16.26 -3.30
N VAL A 145 -0.81 -15.17 -3.75
CA VAL A 145 -2.23 -14.86 -3.53
C VAL A 145 -2.86 -14.62 -4.90
N ASP A 146 -3.85 -15.44 -5.23
CA ASP A 146 -4.55 -15.39 -6.51
C ASP A 146 -6.02 -15.02 -6.27
N ILE A 147 -6.38 -13.79 -6.60
CA ILE A 147 -7.73 -13.24 -6.44
C ILE A 147 -8.13 -12.66 -7.79
N HIS A 148 -9.17 -13.21 -8.40
CA HIS A 148 -9.72 -12.67 -9.65
C HIS A 148 -10.10 -11.19 -9.44
N PRO A 149 -9.76 -10.29 -10.39
CA PRO A 149 -10.14 -8.88 -10.33
C PRO A 149 -11.64 -8.67 -10.10
#